data_AF-A0A498SNY9-F1
#
_entry.id   AF-A0A498SNY9-F1
#
_cell.length_a   1.000
_cell.length_b   1.000
_cell.length_c   1.000
_cell.angle_alpha   90.00
_cell.angle_beta   90.00
_cell.angle_gamma   90.00
#
_symmetry.space_group_name_H-M   'P 1'
#
loop_
_entity.id
_entity.type
_entity.pdbx_description
1 polymer ?
#
loop_
_entity_poly.entity_id
_entity_poly.type
_entity_poly.pdbx_seq_one_letter_code
_entity_poly.pdbx_strand_id
1 'polypeptide(L)'
;MESVLEALLFTFINPPNVKILPPRWLKMPSPMQVFALVMMTYFFVTGGQTTDERGNAKPVAIMQYRVNGQYIMEGLAASFMFSLGGLGFIILDRCNNPLTPKLDRIMMLGLGFACVLIGFLATRLFMKIKMPSYLQGITG
;
A
#
# COMPACT_ATOMS: atom_id res chain seq x y z
N MET A 1 -57.75 1.82 12.52
CA MET A 1 -57.79 0.40 12.98
C MET A 1 -56.48 -0.33 12.70
N GLU A 2 -55.70 0.08 11.71
CA GLU A 2 -54.35 -0.44 11.40
C GLU A 2 -53.33 -0.26 12.56
N SER A 3 -53.31 0.92 13.20
CA SER A 3 -52.32 1.28 14.23
C SER A 3 -52.45 0.52 15.55
N VAL A 4 -53.67 0.11 15.92
CA VAL A 4 -53.92 -0.68 17.14
C VAL A 4 -53.48 -2.13 16.94
N LEU A 5 -53.63 -2.64 15.71
CA LEU A 5 -53.25 -3.99 15.33
C LEU A 5 -51.72 -4.14 15.30
N GLU A 6 -51.01 -3.15 14.75
CA GLU A 6 -49.54 -3.07 14.81
C GLU A 6 -49.04 -2.97 16.25
N ALA A 7 -49.63 -2.10 17.07
CA ALA A 7 -49.21 -1.96 18.47
C ALA A 7 -49.39 -3.27 19.27
N LEU A 8 -50.49 -4.00 19.05
CA LEU A 8 -50.70 -5.31 19.69
C LEU A 8 -49.73 -6.37 19.17
N LEU A 9 -49.42 -6.39 17.87
CA LEU A 9 -48.43 -7.29 17.28
C LEU A 9 -47.02 -7.03 17.82
N PHE A 10 -46.59 -5.77 17.91
CA PHE A 10 -45.28 -5.40 18.48
C PHE A 10 -45.20 -5.49 20.01
N THR A 11 -46.33 -5.52 20.72
CA THR A 11 -46.36 -5.80 22.17
C THR A 11 -46.24 -7.29 22.46
N PHE A 12 -46.83 -8.15 21.62
CA PHE A 12 -46.68 -9.61 21.73
C PHE A 12 -45.33 -10.12 21.19
N ILE A 13 -44.86 -9.53 20.09
CA ILE A 13 -43.53 -9.79 19.54
C ILE A 13 -42.60 -8.77 20.18
N ASN A 14 -42.15 -9.04 21.40
CA ASN A 14 -40.94 -8.41 21.92
C ASN A 14 -39.85 -8.68 20.87
N PRO A 15 -39.31 -7.69 20.15
CA PRO A 15 -38.20 -7.92 19.25
C PRO A 15 -37.09 -8.50 20.13
N PRO A 16 -36.68 -9.76 19.92
CA PRO A 16 -35.65 -10.34 20.75
C PRO A 16 -34.43 -9.44 20.62
N ASN A 17 -33.87 -9.02 21.75
CA ASN A 17 -32.60 -8.30 21.75
C ASN A 17 -31.51 -9.30 21.36
N VAL A 18 -31.46 -9.63 20.06
CA VAL A 18 -30.50 -10.56 19.49
C VAL A 18 -29.18 -9.82 19.49
N LYS A 19 -28.42 -9.97 20.57
CA LYS A 19 -26.99 -9.71 20.55
C LYS A 19 -26.41 -10.74 19.61
N ILE A 20 -26.35 -10.41 18.31
CA ILE A 20 -25.71 -11.25 17.30
C ILE A 20 -24.24 -11.29 17.68
N LEU A 21 -23.89 -12.31 18.47
CA LEU A 21 -22.52 -12.62 18.78
C LEU A 21 -21.88 -13.01 17.45
N PRO A 22 -20.86 -12.27 16.97
CA PRO A 22 -20.18 -12.64 15.74
C PRO A 22 -19.68 -14.09 15.89
N PRO A 23 -19.70 -14.87 14.79
CA PRO A 23 -19.32 -16.27 14.84
C PRO A 23 -17.94 -16.41 15.50
N ARG A 24 -17.88 -17.16 16.60
CA ARG A 24 -16.69 -17.33 17.44
C ARG A 24 -15.50 -17.94 16.68
N TRP A 25 -15.74 -18.47 15.48
CA TRP A 25 -14.74 -19.05 14.60
C TRP A 25 -13.90 -17.99 13.86
N LEU A 26 -14.48 -16.83 13.55
CA LEU A 26 -13.75 -15.76 12.88
C LEU A 26 -13.21 -14.77 13.92
N LYS A 27 -12.04 -15.10 14.48
CA LYS A 27 -11.29 -14.15 15.31
C LYS A 27 -10.91 -12.96 14.42
N MET A 28 -11.36 -11.76 14.78
CA MET A 28 -11.02 -10.54 14.04
C MET A 28 -9.49 -10.42 13.96
N PRO A 29 -8.92 -10.21 12.77
CA PRO A 29 -7.48 -10.07 12.61
C PRO A 29 -6.99 -8.83 13.35
N SER A 30 -5.76 -8.88 13.87
CA SER A 30 -5.14 -7.73 14.53
C SER A 30 -4.99 -6.56 13.53
N PRO A 31 -5.18 -5.30 13.96
CA PRO A 31 -4.98 -4.14 13.09
C PRO A 31 -3.64 -4.13 12.36
N MET A 32 -2.57 -4.61 13.01
CA MET A 32 -1.23 -4.70 12.40
C MET A 32 -1.14 -5.79 11.31
N GLN A 33 -1.90 -6.89 11.45
CA GLN A 33 -1.96 -7.94 10.43
C GLN A 33 -2.69 -7.46 9.18
N VAL A 34 -3.78 -6.70 9.36
CA VAL A 34 -4.50 -6.07 8.24
C VAL A 34 -3.59 -5.06 7.55
N PHE A 35 -2.88 -4.24 8.32
CA PHE A 35 -1.90 -3.29 7.77
C PHE A 35 -0.81 -3.99 6.93
N ALA A 36 -0.21 -5.06 7.44
CA ALA A 36 0.79 -5.83 6.71
C ALA A 36 0.22 -6.43 5.42
N LEU A 37 -1.02 -6.95 5.45
CA LEU A 37 -1.70 -7.49 4.27
C LEU A 37 -1.98 -6.40 3.22
N VAL A 38 -2.42 -5.22 3.64
CA VAL A 38 -2.62 -4.07 2.73
C VAL A 38 -1.31 -3.66 2.08
N MET A 39 -0.20 -3.63 2.84
CA MET A 39 1.10 -3.26 2.28
C MET A 39 1.64 -4.30 1.30
N MET A 40 1.42 -5.59 1.59
CA MET A 40 1.77 -6.68 0.67
C MET A 40 0.93 -6.64 -0.62
N THR A 41 -0.38 -6.41 -0.50
CA THR A 41 -1.26 -6.29 -1.68
C THR A 41 -0.91 -5.05 -2.50
N TYR A 42 -0.55 -3.93 -1.87
CA TYR A 42 -0.05 -2.75 -2.57
C TYR A 42 1.18 -3.07 -3.43
N PHE A 43 2.16 -3.81 -2.88
CA PHE A 43 3.36 -4.23 -3.61
C PHE A 43 3.05 -5.08 -4.85
N PHE A 44 2.14 -6.05 -4.72
CA PHE A 44 1.77 -6.93 -5.84
C PHE A 44 0.92 -6.22 -6.90
N VAL A 45 -0.02 -5.37 -6.49
CA VAL A 45 -0.90 -4.63 -7.41
C VAL A 45 -0.12 -3.61 -8.22
N THR A 46 0.81 -2.87 -7.59
CA THR A 46 1.67 -1.91 -8.29
C THR A 46 2.73 -2.57 -9.16
N GLY A 47 3.16 -3.80 -8.81
CA GLY A 47 4.11 -4.57 -9.59
C GLY A 47 3.65 -4.88 -11.02
N GLY A 48 2.33 -5.07 -11.23
CA GLY A 48 1.74 -5.32 -12.54
C GLY A 48 2.17 -6.66 -13.16
N GLN A 49 1.22 -7.39 -13.72
CA GLN A 49 1.47 -8.65 -14.45
C GLN A 49 1.15 -8.40 -15.93
N THR A 50 2.14 -7.96 -16.70
CA THR A 50 2.03 -7.89 -18.16
C THR A 50 3.17 -8.67 -18.79
N THR A 51 2.83 -9.82 -19.38
CA THR A 51 3.74 -10.68 -20.14
C THR A 51 3.93 -10.12 -21.53
N ASP A 52 5.18 -10.10 -22.01
CA ASP A 52 5.49 -9.77 -23.40
C ASP A 52 4.96 -10.90 -24.32
N GLU A 53 4.13 -10.55 -25.31
CA GLU A 53 3.42 -11.49 -26.18
C GLU A 53 4.30 -12.10 -27.28
N ARG A 54 5.55 -11.64 -27.44
CA ARG A 54 6.46 -12.15 -28.47
C ARG A 54 7.68 -12.75 -27.79
N GLY A 55 7.75 -14.09 -27.80
CA GLY A 55 8.78 -14.92 -27.16
C GLY A 55 10.23 -14.76 -27.65
N ASN A 56 10.65 -13.55 -28.01
CA ASN A 56 12.04 -13.19 -28.25
C ASN A 56 12.58 -12.46 -27.01
N ALA A 57 13.47 -13.13 -26.27
CA ALA A 57 14.10 -12.56 -25.09
C ALA A 57 15.10 -11.46 -25.48
N LYS A 58 14.65 -10.20 -25.51
CA LYS A 58 15.56 -9.07 -25.32
C LYS A 58 15.62 -8.76 -23.83
N PRO A 59 16.77 -8.96 -23.16
CA PRO A 59 16.90 -8.70 -21.73
C PRO A 59 17.00 -7.18 -21.51
N VAL A 60 15.86 -6.50 -21.58
CA VAL A 60 15.76 -5.08 -21.25
C VAL A 60 14.85 -4.97 -20.03
N ALA A 61 15.42 -4.56 -18.90
CA ALA A 61 14.69 -4.48 -17.64
C ALA A 61 13.66 -3.34 -17.59
N ILE A 62 13.67 -2.41 -18.56
CA ILE A 62 12.82 -1.21 -18.59
C ILE A 62 12.40 -0.89 -20.03
N MET A 63 11.09 -0.75 -20.29
CA MET A 63 10.60 -0.24 -21.58
C MET A 63 10.78 1.28 -21.64
N GLN A 64 11.67 1.75 -22.51
CA GLN A 64 11.83 3.19 -22.75
C GLN A 64 10.76 3.69 -23.73
N TYR A 65 10.31 4.94 -23.56
CA TYR A 65 9.42 5.66 -24.48
C TYR A 65 7.98 5.12 -24.65
N ARG A 66 7.61 4.02 -23.98
CA ARG A 66 6.24 3.49 -23.99
C ARG A 66 5.65 3.51 -22.57
N VAL A 67 4.66 4.38 -22.35
CA VAL A 67 4.07 4.60 -21.02
C VAL A 67 3.12 3.47 -20.61
N ASN A 68 2.29 2.99 -21.55
CA ASN A 68 1.31 1.91 -21.32
C ASN A 68 1.93 0.50 -21.35
N GLY A 69 3.21 0.39 -21.71
CA GLY A 69 3.96 -0.86 -21.64
C GLY A 69 4.72 -0.93 -20.31
N GLN A 70 4.67 -2.07 -19.66
CA GLN A 70 5.42 -2.32 -18.44
C GLN A 70 5.99 -3.73 -18.51
N TYR A 71 7.31 -3.87 -18.33
CA TYR A 71 7.88 -5.19 -18.07
C TYR A 71 7.61 -5.62 -16.62
N ILE A 72 7.53 -6.92 -16.37
CA ILE A 72 7.33 -7.47 -15.03
C ILE A 72 8.45 -7.01 -14.08
N MET A 73 9.71 -7.04 -14.54
CA MET A 73 10.87 -6.60 -13.74
C MET A 73 10.86 -5.09 -13.49
N GLU A 74 10.40 -4.30 -14.46
CA GLU A 74 10.24 -2.86 -14.34
C GLU A 74 9.24 -2.52 -13.22
N GLY A 75 8.07 -3.17 -13.27
CA GLY A 75 7.03 -2.99 -12.28
C GLY A 75 7.40 -3.47 -10.88
N LEU A 76 8.03 -4.63 -10.77
CA LEU A 76 8.48 -5.19 -9.49
C LEU A 76 9.58 -4.31 -8.85
N ALA A 77 10.48 -3.75 -9.66
CA ALA A 77 11.47 -2.79 -9.16
C ALA A 77 10.81 -1.49 -8.69
N ALA A 78 9.81 -0.98 -9.42
CA ALA A 78 9.09 0.23 -9.03
C ALA A 78 8.28 0.04 -7.73
N SER A 79 7.54 -1.06 -7.61
CA SER A 79 6.75 -1.37 -6.41
C SER A 79 7.64 -1.58 -5.18
N PHE A 80 8.84 -2.14 -5.35
CA PHE A 80 9.84 -2.24 -4.28
C PHE A 80 10.30 -0.86 -3.80
N MET A 81 10.59 0.07 -4.72
CA MET A 81 11.03 1.42 -4.34
C MET A 81 9.91 2.21 -3.64
N PHE A 82 8.66 2.02 -4.05
CA PHE A 82 7.51 2.65 -3.39
C PHE A 82 7.25 2.08 -1.99
N SER A 83 7.31 0.76 -1.82
CA SER A 83 7.12 0.14 -0.51
C SER A 83 8.24 0.49 0.46
N LEU A 84 9.49 0.54 -0.02
CA LEU A 84 10.65 0.99 0.74
C LEU A 84 10.48 2.45 1.19
N GLY A 85 10.13 3.36 0.27
CA GLY A 85 9.85 4.76 0.63
C GLY A 85 8.72 4.92 1.65
N GLY A 86 7.63 4.17 1.49
CA GLY A 86 6.50 4.16 2.43
C GLY A 86 6.87 3.62 3.82
N LEU A 87 7.62 2.52 3.87
CA LEU A 87 8.18 1.98 5.12
C LEU A 87 9.12 2.98 5.80
N GLY A 88 9.88 3.74 5.03
CA GLY A 88 10.71 4.83 5.55
C GLY A 88 9.92 5.86 6.38
N PHE A 89 8.75 6.28 5.89
CA PHE A 89 7.86 7.20 6.63
C PHE A 89 7.28 6.57 7.91
N ILE A 90 6.91 5.29 7.86
CA ILE A 90 6.39 4.57 9.04
C ILE A 90 7.46 4.43 10.13
N ILE A 91 8.71 4.16 9.73
CA ILE A 91 9.85 4.11 10.64
C ILE A 91 10.08 5.49 11.27
N LEU A 92 10.03 6.57 10.48
CA LEU A 92 10.18 7.94 10.98
C LEU A 92 9.08 8.32 12.00
N ASP A 93 7.83 7.91 11.76
CA ASP A 93 6.75 8.11 12.73
C ASP A 93 7.02 7.33 14.04
N ARG A 94 7.49 6.08 13.93
CA ARG A 94 7.81 5.25 15.10
C ARG A 94 8.97 5.79 15.94
N CYS A 95 9.90 6.53 15.33
CA CYS A 95 11.03 7.17 16.00
C CYS A 95 10.61 8.19 17.07
N ASN A 96 9.43 8.79 16.92
CA ASN A 96 8.94 9.82 17.84
C ASN A 96 8.46 9.24 19.19
N ASN A 97 8.47 7.91 19.37
CA ASN A 97 8.03 7.32 20.62
C ASN A 97 9.03 7.61 21.77
N PRO A 98 8.56 8.22 22.88
CA PRO A 98 9.43 8.64 23.98
C PRO A 98 10.09 7.48 24.75
N LEU A 99 9.58 6.26 24.63
CA LEU A 99 10.06 5.07 25.34
C LEU A 99 11.36 4.48 24.76
N THR A 100 11.81 4.96 23.60
CA THR A 100 13.01 4.45 22.91
C THR A 100 14.29 5.08 23.48
N PRO A 101 15.38 4.31 23.67
CA PRO A 101 16.67 4.86 24.08
C PRO A 101 17.25 5.78 22.98
N LYS A 102 18.07 6.76 23.39
CA LYS A 102 18.55 7.86 22.52
C LYS A 102 19.30 7.36 21.29
N LEU A 103 20.12 6.32 21.44
CA LEU A 103 20.95 5.79 20.35
C LEU A 103 20.07 5.13 19.29
N ASP A 104 19.16 4.22 19.69
CA ASP A 104 18.24 3.54 18.77
C ASP A 104 17.33 4.55 18.05
N ARG A 105 16.92 5.62 18.73
CA ARG A 105 16.14 6.70 18.11
C ARG A 105 16.90 7.40 16.99
N ILE A 106 18.18 7.73 17.20
CA ILE A 106 19.02 8.37 16.18
C ILE A 106 19.25 7.41 15.01
N MET A 107 19.49 6.12 15.29
CA MET A 107 19.68 5.11 14.24
C MET A 107 18.42 4.90 13.40
N MET A 108 17.24 4.78 14.03
CA MET A 108 15.97 4.62 13.32
C MET A 108 15.62 5.88 12.51
N LEU A 109 15.94 7.08 13.03
CA LEU A 109 15.72 8.33 12.31
C LEU A 109 16.60 8.41 11.07
N GLY A 110 17.89 8.07 11.20
CA GLY A 110 18.82 7.99 10.06
C GLY A 110 18.39 6.97 9.02
N LEU A 111 18.00 5.77 9.45
CA LEU A 111 17.52 4.70 8.58
C LEU A 111 16.24 5.11 7.84
N GLY A 112 15.25 5.64 8.56
CA GLY A 112 13.98 6.08 7.98
C GLY A 112 14.16 7.20 6.96
N PHE A 113 15.00 8.19 7.28
CA PHE A 113 15.33 9.29 6.37
C PHE A 113 16.06 8.79 5.11
N ALA A 114 17.08 7.92 5.27
CA ALA A 114 17.79 7.32 4.13
C ALA A 114 16.84 6.52 3.23
N CYS A 115 15.94 5.74 3.83
CA CYS A 115 14.95 4.93 3.13
C CYS A 115 14.01 5.80 2.25
N VAL A 116 13.48 6.89 2.81
CA VAL A 116 12.66 7.86 2.05
C VAL A 116 13.45 8.50 0.91
N LEU A 117 14.69 8.91 1.19
CA LEU A 117 15.54 9.60 0.21
C LEU A 117 15.92 8.68 -0.97
N ILE A 118 16.27 7.42 -0.68
CA ILE A 118 16.55 6.40 -1.71
C ILE A 118 15.29 6.13 -2.53
N GLY A 119 14.14 5.92 -1.89
CA GLY A 119 12.87 5.71 -2.60
C GLY A 119 12.49 6.88 -3.51
N PHE A 120 12.67 8.12 -3.05
CA PHE A 120 12.39 9.32 -3.84
C PHE A 120 13.34 9.48 -5.04
N LEU A 121 14.66 9.32 -4.83
CA LEU A 121 15.63 9.43 -5.91
C LEU A 121 15.48 8.31 -6.95
N ALA A 122 15.26 7.07 -6.50
CA ALA A 122 15.09 5.93 -7.38
C ALA A 122 13.85 6.07 -8.27
N THR A 123 12.72 6.51 -7.71
CA THR A 123 11.47 6.73 -8.47
C THR A 123 11.58 7.91 -9.45
N ARG A 124 12.29 8.98 -9.07
CA ARG A 124 12.65 10.08 -9.98
C ARG A 124 13.53 9.61 -11.14
N LEU A 125 14.56 8.80 -10.85
CA LEU A 125 15.44 8.24 -11.86
C LEU A 125 14.65 7.33 -12.82
N PHE A 126 13.76 6.52 -12.28
CA PHE A 126 12.92 5.62 -13.05
C PHE A 126 12.02 6.37 -14.04
N MET A 127 11.37 7.44 -13.59
CA MET A 127 10.59 8.31 -14.48
C MET A 127 11.45 8.97 -15.56
N LYS A 128 12.68 9.38 -15.23
CA LYS A 128 13.63 9.95 -16.20
C LYS A 128 14.07 8.91 -17.25
N ILE A 129 14.27 7.65 -16.87
CA ILE A 129 14.62 6.57 -17.80
C ILE A 129 13.43 6.23 -18.71
N LYS A 130 12.22 6.18 -18.14
CA LYS A 130 11.01 5.85 -18.91
C LYS A 130 10.63 6.95 -19.90
N MET A 131 10.77 8.22 -19.48
CA MET A 131 10.47 9.39 -20.29
C MET A 131 11.58 10.46 -20.17
N PRO A 132 12.62 10.42 -21.01
CA PRO A 132 13.76 11.32 -20.89
C PRO A 132 13.41 12.80 -21.11
N SER A 133 12.36 13.11 -21.88
CA SER A 133 11.86 14.47 -22.10
C SER A 133 10.88 14.98 -21.05
N TYR A 134 10.53 14.19 -20.02
CA TYR A 134 9.48 14.54 -19.05
C TYR A 134 9.75 15.85 -18.27
N LEU A 135 11.02 16.23 -18.10
CA LEU A 135 11.42 17.44 -17.37
C LEU A 135 11.72 18.66 -18.26
N GLN A 136 11.74 18.51 -19.59
CA GLN A 136 12.12 19.60 -20.51
C GLN A 136 11.05 20.71 -20.60
N GLY A 137 9.81 20.45 -20.18
CA GLY A 137 8.72 21.44 -20.17
C GLY A 137 8.72 22.42 -18.99
N ILE A 138 9.66 22.32 -18.05
CA ILE A 138 9.75 23.22 -16.88
C ILE A 138 10.71 24.40 -17.14
N THR A 139 11.45 24.36 -18.26
CA THR A 139 12.47 25.36 -18.63
C THR A 139 12.19 26.02 -19.99
N GLY A 140 10.92 26.12 -20.40
CA GLY A 140 10.47 26.82 -21.60
C GLY A 140 9.62 28.03 -21.27
#